data_AF-A0A846X7L2-F1
#
_entry.id   AF-A0A846X7L2-F1
#
_cell.length_a   1.000
_cell.length_b   1.000
_cell.length_c   1.000
_cell.angle_alpha   90.00
_cell.angle_beta   90.00
_cell.angle_gamma   90.00
#
_symmetry.space_group_name_H-M   'P 1'
#
loop_
_entity.id
_entity.type
_entity.pdbx_description
1 polymer ?
#
loop_
_entity_poly.entity_id
_entity_poly.type
_entity_poly.pdbx_seq_one_letter_code
_entity_poly.pdbx_strand_id
1 'polypeptide(L)'
;MTNSDAPISIDASTLTLLVADQPGTRAYLSNPIDLDDRAQALRTLAALRGESATVLVGIEFDDPAERGNRIVLADADLASVEFATAAGDTISTGDVLVRLDDLDHITVTGAE
;
A
#
# COMPACT_ATOMS: atom_id res chain seq x y z
N MET A 1 -18.64 3.61 24.88
CA MET A 1 -18.10 2.64 23.93
C MET A 1 -16.62 2.92 23.85
N THR A 2 -15.78 2.08 24.46
CA THR A 2 -14.34 2.10 24.22
C THR A 2 -14.12 1.16 23.05
N ASN A 3 -14.16 1.69 21.84
CA ASN A 3 -13.60 0.96 20.71
C ASN A 3 -12.09 1.09 20.88
N SER A 4 -11.42 -0.03 21.12
CA SER A 4 -9.98 -0.07 21.20
C SER A 4 -9.41 0.30 19.82
N ASP A 5 -8.72 1.44 19.73
CA ASP A 5 -7.85 1.84 18.62
C ASP A 5 -6.65 0.88 18.48
N ALA A 6 -6.92 -0.41 18.29
CA ALA A 6 -5.87 -1.39 18.10
C ALA A 6 -5.35 -1.28 16.66
N PRO A 7 -4.03 -1.17 16.45
CA PRO A 7 -3.46 -1.21 15.10
C PRO A 7 -3.89 -2.51 14.41
N ILE A 8 -4.32 -2.38 13.15
CA ILE A 8 -4.67 -3.52 12.32
C ILE A 8 -3.42 -3.88 11.53
N SER A 9 -2.84 -5.04 11.85
CA SER A 9 -1.79 -5.64 11.01
C SER A 9 -2.48 -6.37 9.87
N ILE A 10 -2.15 -6.01 8.64
CA ILE A 10 -2.72 -6.60 7.45
C ILE A 10 -1.64 -7.41 6.77
N ASP A 11 -1.83 -8.73 6.81
CA ASP A 11 -1.09 -9.66 5.98
C ASP A 11 -1.76 -9.69 4.60
N ALA A 12 -1.49 -8.66 3.80
CA ALA A 12 -2.15 -8.46 2.51
C ALA A 12 -1.41 -9.28 1.44
N SER A 13 -1.87 -10.50 1.16
CA SER A 13 -1.40 -11.24 -0.04
C SER A 13 -1.74 -10.50 -1.34
N THR A 14 -2.73 -9.62 -1.34
CA THR A 14 -3.07 -8.76 -2.48
C THR A 14 -3.42 -7.36 -2.02
N LEU A 15 -2.86 -6.34 -2.67
CA LEU A 15 -3.15 -4.93 -2.44
C LEU A 15 -3.22 -4.18 -3.77
N THR A 16 -3.91 -3.05 -3.81
CA THR A 16 -3.93 -2.17 -4.99
C THR A 16 -3.16 -0.89 -4.66
N LEU A 17 -2.08 -0.62 -5.41
CA LEU A 17 -1.37 0.65 -5.32
C LEU A 17 -2.07 1.69 -6.19
N LEU A 18 -2.32 2.85 -5.62
CA LEU A 18 -2.76 4.04 -6.34
C LEU A 18 -1.53 4.92 -6.56
N VAL A 19 -1.10 5.03 -7.81
CA VAL A 19 0.12 5.77 -8.16
C VAL A 19 -0.17 6.92 -9.11
N ALA A 20 0.61 7.98 -9.00
CA ALA A 20 0.54 9.14 -9.86
C ALA A 20 1.95 9.62 -10.25
N ASP A 21 1.99 10.59 -11.16
CA ASP A 21 3.22 11.28 -11.57
C ASP A 21 3.66 12.35 -10.55
N GLN A 22 2.73 12.88 -9.75
CA GLN A 22 2.96 13.91 -8.74
C GLN A 22 2.11 13.68 -7.48
N PRO A 23 2.56 14.17 -6.29
CA PRO A 23 1.75 14.15 -5.09
C PRO A 23 0.47 14.98 -5.24
N GLY A 24 -0.65 14.53 -4.66
CA GLY A 24 -1.94 15.25 -4.70
C GLY A 24 -2.64 15.25 -6.07
N THR A 25 -2.15 14.48 -7.04
CA THR A 25 -2.82 14.29 -8.33
C THR A 25 -4.12 13.51 -8.13
N ARG A 26 -5.24 14.07 -8.59
CA ARG A 26 -6.57 13.44 -8.47
C ARG A 26 -6.80 12.25 -9.42
N ALA A 27 -6.00 12.16 -10.47
CA ALA A 27 -6.00 11.05 -11.39
C ALA A 27 -4.84 10.11 -11.04
N TYR A 28 -5.17 8.90 -10.63
CA TYR A 28 -4.21 7.87 -10.27
C TYR A 28 -4.47 6.59 -11.07
N LEU A 29 -3.40 5.83 -11.28
CA LEU A 29 -3.48 4.49 -11.83
C LEU A 29 -3.66 3.51 -10.67
N SER A 30 -4.72 2.72 -10.71
CA SER A 30 -4.96 1.62 -9.78
C SER A 30 -4.27 0.36 -10.28
N ASN A 31 -3.33 -0.16 -9.49
CA ASN A 31 -2.48 -1.26 -9.87
C ASN A 31 -2.58 -2.38 -8.84
N PRO A 32 -3.35 -3.44 -9.12
CA PRO A 32 -3.37 -4.59 -8.24
C PRO A 32 -1.99 -5.26 -8.25
N ILE A 33 -1.53 -5.58 -7.06
CA ILE A 33 -0.27 -6.24 -6.78
C ILE A 33 -0.58 -7.43 -5.90
N ASP A 34 -0.23 -8.60 -6.40
CA ASP A 34 -0.14 -9.81 -5.61
C ASP A 34 1.26 -9.89 -4.98
N LEU A 35 1.33 -9.82 -3.65
CA LEU A 35 2.61 -9.91 -2.92
C LEU A 35 3.13 -11.36 -2.87
N ASP A 36 2.27 -12.36 -3.10
CA ASP A 36 2.70 -13.76 -3.25
C ASP A 36 3.32 -14.00 -4.64
N ASP A 37 2.86 -13.29 -5.69
CA ASP A 37 3.47 -13.27 -7.03
C ASP A 37 4.40 -12.05 -7.24
N ARG A 38 5.57 -12.09 -6.60
CA ARG A 38 6.61 -11.05 -6.71
C ARG A 38 7.03 -10.72 -8.13
N ALA A 39 7.05 -11.71 -9.02
CA ALA A 39 7.43 -11.50 -10.41
C ALA A 39 6.36 -10.68 -11.16
N GLN A 40 5.08 -10.88 -10.86
CA GLN A 40 4.00 -10.04 -11.37
C GLN A 40 4.07 -8.64 -10.78
N ALA A 41 4.23 -8.52 -9.45
CA ALA A 41 4.36 -7.24 -8.76
C ALA A 41 5.44 -6.34 -9.39
N LEU A 42 6.63 -6.90 -9.64
CA LEU A 42 7.73 -6.19 -10.28
C LEU A 42 7.46 -5.79 -11.72
N ARG A 43 6.80 -6.65 -12.50
CA ARG A 43 6.40 -6.31 -13.88
C ARG A 43 5.41 -5.14 -13.89
N THR A 44 4.44 -5.14 -12.98
CA THR A 44 3.49 -4.04 -12.81
C THR A 44 4.21 -2.75 -12.45
N LEU A 45 5.13 -2.76 -11.49
CA LEU A 45 5.94 -1.59 -11.15
C LEU A 45 6.82 -1.10 -12.30
N ALA A 46 7.44 -2.01 -13.04
CA ALA A 46 8.28 -1.66 -14.17
C ALA A 46 7.46 -0.98 -15.29
N ALA A 47 6.24 -1.45 -15.55
CA ALA A 47 5.32 -0.82 -16.48
C ALA A 47 4.96 0.62 -16.04
N LEU A 48 4.67 0.81 -14.75
CA LEU A 48 4.31 2.12 -14.19
C LEU A 48 5.42 3.16 -14.31
N ARG A 49 6.69 2.76 -14.10
CA ARG A 49 7.84 3.64 -14.33
C ARG A 49 7.96 4.06 -15.80
N GLY A 50 7.53 3.22 -16.73
CA GLY A 50 7.45 3.55 -18.15
C GLY A 50 6.39 4.60 -18.48
N GLU A 51 5.34 4.71 -17.65
CA GLU A 51 4.22 5.64 -17.80
C GLU A 51 4.37 6.94 -17.00
N SER A 52 5.56 7.21 -16.44
CA SER A 52 5.85 8.36 -15.57
C SER A 52 5.11 8.37 -14.22
N ALA A 53 4.43 7.28 -13.84
CA ALA A 53 3.90 7.14 -12.49
C ALA A 53 5.02 6.76 -11.52
N THR A 54 5.32 7.66 -10.58
CA THR A 54 6.51 7.55 -9.71
C THR A 54 6.23 7.78 -8.23
N VAL A 55 5.01 8.19 -7.89
CA VAL A 55 4.62 8.54 -6.51
C VAL A 55 3.47 7.64 -6.08
N LEU A 56 3.59 7.04 -4.90
CA LEU A 56 2.46 6.41 -4.23
C LEU A 56 1.56 7.49 -3.65
N VAL A 57 0.32 7.55 -4.10
CA VAL A 57 -0.69 8.52 -3.61
C VAL A 57 -1.81 7.83 -2.83
N GLY A 58 -1.89 6.50 -2.87
CA GLY A 58 -2.81 5.77 -2.01
C GLY A 58 -2.64 4.26 -2.08
N ILE A 59 -3.31 3.57 -1.17
CA ILE A 59 -3.41 2.10 -1.15
C ILE A 59 -4.86 1.69 -0.94
N GLU A 60 -5.27 0.63 -1.62
CA GLU A 60 -6.53 -0.05 -1.35
C GLU A 60 -6.26 -1.50 -0.96
N PHE A 61 -6.95 -1.97 0.07
CA PHE A 61 -6.94 -3.36 0.49
C PHE A 61 -8.31 -3.73 1.07
N ASP A 62 -8.62 -5.03 1.03
CA ASP A 62 -9.81 -5.55 1.69
C ASP A 62 -9.57 -5.63 3.19
N ASP A 63 -10.55 -5.21 3.99
CA ASP A 63 -10.47 -5.30 5.45
C ASP A 63 -10.44 -6.78 5.87
N PRO A 64 -9.38 -7.23 6.57
CA PRO A 64 -9.33 -8.61 7.05
C PRO A 64 -10.41 -8.94 8.10
N ALA A 65 -10.91 -7.95 8.83
CA ALA A 65 -11.96 -8.12 9.83
C ALA A 65 -13.36 -8.15 9.20
N GLU A 66 -13.57 -7.45 8.09
CA GLU A 66 -14.87 -7.31 7.43
C GLU A 66 -14.79 -7.71 5.96
N ARG A 67 -15.09 -8.99 5.68
CA ARG A 67 -15.14 -9.50 4.29
C ARG A 67 -16.06 -8.64 3.41
N GLY A 68 -15.46 -8.04 2.38
CA GLY A 68 -16.16 -7.21 1.40
C GLY A 68 -16.17 -5.71 1.73
N ASN A 69 -15.58 -5.33 2.87
CA ASN A 69 -15.26 -3.94 3.15
C ASN A 69 -13.86 -3.61 2.59
N ARG A 70 -13.72 -2.44 2.01
CA ARG A 70 -12.47 -1.97 1.40
C ARG A 70 -12.01 -0.72 2.12
N ILE A 71 -10.76 -0.72 2.54
CA ILE A 71 -10.11 0.45 3.13
C ILE A 71 -9.29 1.12 2.02
N VAL A 72 -9.46 2.44 1.89
CA VAL A 72 -8.73 3.27 0.94
C VAL A 72 -8.03 4.37 1.72
N LEU A 73 -6.71 4.39 1.68
CA LEU A 73 -5.89 5.42 2.32
C LEU A 73 -5.18 6.24 1.25
N ALA A 74 -5.31 7.56 1.29
CA ALA A 74 -4.76 8.45 0.27
C ALA A 74 -4.00 9.63 0.87
N ASP A 75 -2.93 10.06 0.18
CA ASP A 75 -2.06 11.20 0.49
C ASP A 75 -1.71 11.32 1.99
N ALA A 76 -2.51 12.08 2.75
CA ALA A 76 -2.30 12.35 4.17
C ALA A 76 -2.52 11.11 5.06
N ASP A 77 -3.46 10.25 4.70
CA ASP A 77 -3.79 9.05 5.47
C ASP A 77 -2.74 7.95 5.29
N LEU A 78 -1.85 8.06 4.28
CA LEU A 78 -0.70 7.15 4.18
C LEU A 78 0.28 7.29 5.35
N ALA A 79 0.23 8.40 6.11
CA ALA A 79 1.02 8.56 7.33
C ALA A 79 0.58 7.63 8.47
N SER A 80 -0.62 7.05 8.38
CA SER A 80 -1.12 6.05 9.32
C SER A 80 -0.67 4.62 8.95
N VAL A 81 0.05 4.46 7.83
CA VAL A 81 0.49 3.17 7.31
C VAL A 81 1.98 2.98 7.57
N GLU A 82 2.32 1.85 8.18
CA GLU A 82 3.69 1.38 8.31
C GLU A 82 3.93 0.22 7.33
N PHE A 83 4.92 0.38 6.46
CA PHE A 83 5.41 -0.66 5.57
C PHE A 83 6.67 -1.26 6.20
N ALA A 84 6.78 -2.58 6.28
CA ALA A 84 7.94 -3.23 6.90
C ALA A 84 8.46 -4.42 6.08
N THR A 85 9.76 -4.67 6.21
CA THR A 85 10.40 -5.88 5.68
C THR A 85 10.16 -7.08 6.57
N ALA A 86 10.49 -8.29 6.08
CA ALA A 86 10.46 -9.51 6.89
C ALA A 86 11.37 -9.45 8.13
N ALA A 87 12.39 -8.58 8.11
CA ALA A 87 13.27 -8.33 9.25
C ALA A 87 12.69 -7.33 10.27
N GLY A 88 11.55 -6.70 9.95
CA GLY A 88 10.92 -5.65 10.75
C GLY A 88 11.45 -4.24 10.49
N ASP A 89 12.27 -4.03 9.46
CA ASP A 89 12.75 -2.70 9.10
C ASP A 89 11.65 -1.90 8.39
N THR A 90 11.41 -0.67 8.82
CA THR A 90 10.41 0.21 8.19
C THR A 90 10.87 0.66 6.79
N ILE A 91 9.94 0.64 5.84
CA ILE A 91 10.04 1.19 4.49
C ILE A 91 9.26 2.50 4.47
N SER A 92 9.87 3.59 4.01
CA SER A 92 9.14 4.86 3.87
C SER A 92 8.14 4.77 2.71
N THR A 93 7.02 5.50 2.81
CA THR A 93 6.01 5.58 1.73
C THR A 93 6.62 6.00 0.38
N GLY A 94 7.62 6.88 0.40
CA GLY A 94 8.35 7.31 -0.80
C GLY A 94 9.24 6.23 -1.41
N ASP A 95 9.68 5.27 -0.60
CA ASP A 95 10.55 4.18 -1.05
C ASP A 95 9.77 2.91 -1.43
N VAL A 96 8.47 2.82 -1.13
CA VAL A 96 7.71 1.57 -1.28
C VAL A 96 7.70 1.06 -2.74
N LEU A 97 7.61 1.97 -3.72
CA LEU A 97 7.62 1.62 -5.15
C LEU A 97 8.97 1.13 -5.65
N VAL A 98 10.06 1.42 -4.92
CA VAL A 98 11.41 0.97 -5.26
C VAL A 98 11.89 -0.19 -4.39
N ARG A 99 11.27 -0.38 -3.21
CA ARG A 99 11.56 -1.45 -2.25
C ARG A 99 10.44 -2.47 -2.12
N LEU A 100 9.59 -2.59 -3.13
CA LEU A 100 8.47 -3.54 -3.10
C LEU A 100 8.95 -4.99 -2.94
N ASP A 101 10.12 -5.34 -3.45
CA ASP A 101 10.73 -6.66 -3.24
C ASP A 101 11.04 -6.96 -1.77
N ASP A 102 11.30 -5.92 -0.98
CA ASP A 102 11.59 -6.05 0.44
C ASP A 102 10.33 -5.99 1.31
N LEU A 103 9.19 -5.56 0.76
CA LEU A 103 7.94 -5.36 1.50
C LEU A 103 7.34 -6.70 1.91
N ASP A 104 7.11 -6.92 3.20
CA ASP A 104 6.56 -8.16 3.75
C ASP A 104 5.29 -7.93 4.56
N HIS A 105 5.26 -6.85 5.35
CA HIS A 105 4.15 -6.55 6.24
C HIS A 105 3.66 -5.11 6.06
N ILE A 106 2.35 -4.92 6.22
CA ILE A 106 1.69 -3.61 6.23
C ILE A 106 0.86 -3.50 7.51
N THR A 107 1.09 -2.45 8.28
CA THR A 107 0.31 -2.15 9.48
C THR A 107 -0.40 -0.82 9.30
N VAL A 108 -1.69 -0.79 9.64
CA VAL A 108 -2.51 0.41 9.56
C VAL A 108 -2.89 0.84 10.98
N THR A 109 -2.51 2.06 11.34
CA THR A 109 -2.71 2.64 12.66
C THR A 109 -3.84 3.66 12.61
N GLY A 110 -5.08 3.20 12.81
CA GLY A 110 -6.24 4.09 12.97
C GLY A 110 -6.92 4.50 11.65
N ALA A 111 -7.39 3.52 10.88
CA ALA A 111 -8.43 3.76 9.88
C ALA A 111 -9.80 3.56 10.57
N GLU A 112 -10.51 4.65 10.85
CA GLU A 112 -11.98 4.66 11.06
C GLU A 112 -12.67 5.21 9.79
#